data_AF-A0A820HPD2-F1
#
_entry.id   AF-A0A820HPD2-F1
#
_cell.length_a   1.000
_cell.length_b   1.000
_cell.length_c   1.000
_cell.angle_alpha   90.00
_cell.angle_beta   90.00
_cell.angle_gamma   90.00
#
_symmetry.space_group_name_H-M   'P 1'
#
loop_
_entity.id
_entity.type
_entity.pdbx_description
1 polymer ?
#
loop_
_entity_poly.entity_id
_entity_poly.type
_entity_poly.pdbx_seq_one_letter_code
_entity_poly.pdbx_strand_id
1 'polypeptide(L)'
;VEGEKTLIEIVDPPFFVCPINFDSKKKKGQIRIFNKEQDDAMSEWSEDFSLDVIKSTGMASCKIANDRTYMICIDIVTSSFGMTKIVTLAPATVVINRSTIEIEVTEAQTEIEEEQWRLVKPEDIIPFWPRNVEEAIMRVRYTHNRISSTTF
;
A
#
# COMPACT_ATOMS: atom_id res chain seq x y z
N VAL A 1 -3.01 24.81 21.17
CA VAL A 1 -3.49 25.05 19.80
C VAL A 1 -3.30 23.76 19.05
N GLU A 2 -4.35 22.96 18.98
CA GLU A 2 -4.38 21.64 18.36
C GLU A 2 -4.37 21.84 16.84
N GLY A 3 -3.32 21.39 16.17
CA GLY A 3 -3.13 21.64 14.74
C GLY A 3 -4.09 20.83 13.89
N GLU A 4 -4.88 21.50 13.05
CA GLU A 4 -5.75 20.86 12.06
C GLU A 4 -4.93 19.96 11.12
N LYS A 5 -5.18 18.65 11.19
CA LYS A 5 -4.56 17.66 10.31
C LYS A 5 -5.36 17.52 9.01
N THR A 6 -4.68 17.29 7.89
CA THR A 6 -5.32 16.86 6.65
C THR A 6 -5.45 15.35 6.70
N LEU A 7 -6.69 14.86 6.65
CA LEU A 7 -7.01 13.44 6.62
C LEU A 7 -7.03 12.97 5.16
N ILE A 8 -6.27 11.92 4.87
CA ILE A 8 -6.25 11.28 3.55
C ILE A 8 -6.84 9.88 3.73
N GLU A 9 -7.98 9.66 3.07
CA GLU A 9 -8.65 8.37 2.98
C GLU A 9 -8.31 7.74 1.63
N ILE A 10 -7.69 6.56 1.68
CA ILE A 10 -7.27 5.82 0.50
C ILE A 10 -8.31 4.75 0.20
N VAL A 11 -8.87 4.81 -1.00
CA VAL A 11 -9.72 3.77 -1.59
C VAL A 11 -9.06 3.33 -2.89
N ASP A 12 -8.75 2.04 -2.97
CA ASP A 12 -7.95 1.33 -3.97
C ASP A 12 -8.05 1.84 -5.42
N PRO A 13 -6.93 2.21 -6.07
CA PRO A 13 -6.14 1.29 -6.93
C PRO A 13 -4.60 1.36 -6.66
N PRO A 14 -3.75 0.50 -7.28
CA PRO A 14 -2.38 0.21 -6.78
C PRO A 14 -1.38 1.38 -6.85
N PHE A 15 -1.72 2.48 -7.51
CA PHE A 15 -0.94 3.70 -7.52
C PHE A 15 -1.89 4.89 -7.49
N PHE A 16 -1.79 5.71 -6.45
CA PHE A 16 -2.61 6.92 -6.33
C PHE A 16 -1.73 8.16 -6.40
N VAL A 17 -1.94 8.97 -7.42
CA VAL A 17 -1.37 10.31 -7.51
C VAL A 17 -2.45 11.28 -7.08
N CYS A 18 -2.28 11.87 -5.90
CA CYS A 18 -3.18 12.89 -5.39
C CYS A 18 -2.55 14.28 -5.59
N PRO A 19 -3.06 15.11 -6.50
CA PRO A 19 -2.77 16.52 -6.47
C PRO A 19 -3.48 17.13 -5.25
N ILE A 20 -2.78 17.24 -4.11
CA ILE A 20 -3.32 17.87 -2.91
C ILE A 20 -3.01 19.36 -2.99
N ASN A 21 -4.06 20.17 -3.13
CA ASN A 21 -3.90 21.62 -3.02
C ASN A 21 -3.75 21.98 -1.54
N PHE A 22 -2.51 22.00 -1.06
CA PHE A 22 -2.20 22.38 0.32
C PHE A 22 -2.46 23.86 0.55
N ASP A 23 -3.18 24.19 1.62
CA ASP A 23 -2.97 25.46 2.32
C ASP A 23 -1.54 25.41 2.88
N SER A 24 -0.71 26.37 2.47
CA SER A 24 0.69 26.58 2.88
C SER A 24 0.95 26.53 4.40
N LYS A 25 -0.11 26.62 5.22
CA LYS A 25 -0.03 26.54 6.69
C LYS A 25 0.10 25.11 7.23
N LYS A 26 -0.32 24.08 6.48
CA LYS A 26 -0.31 22.68 6.96
C LYS A 26 0.96 21.96 6.56
N LYS A 27 1.70 21.48 7.57
CA LYS A 27 3.06 20.94 7.43
C LYS A 27 3.18 19.44 7.64
N LYS A 28 2.09 18.80 8.08
CA LYS A 28 2.03 17.37 8.41
C LYS A 28 0.81 16.70 7.78
N GLY A 29 0.96 15.45 7.37
CA GLY A 29 -0.10 14.58 6.88
C GLY A 29 -0.19 13.28 7.66
N GLN A 30 -1.35 12.63 7.62
CA GLN A 30 -1.55 11.25 8.08
C GLN A 30 -2.35 10.48 7.04
N ILE A 31 -2.09 9.18 6.93
CA ILE A 31 -2.74 8.27 6.00
C ILE A 31 -3.55 7.23 6.77
N ARG A 32 -4.71 6.87 6.23
CA ARG A 32 -5.49 5.72 6.66
C ARG A 32 -5.99 4.96 5.44
N ILE A 33 -5.98 3.63 5.54
CA ILE A 33 -6.32 2.73 4.44
C ILE A 33 -7.62 2.01 4.78
N PHE A 34 -8.48 1.91 3.77
CA PHE A 34 -9.74 1.20 3.81
C PHE A 34 -9.65 -0.01 2.90
N ASN A 35 -9.73 -1.20 3.49
CA ASN A 35 -9.77 -2.42 2.71
C ASN A 35 -11.23 -2.75 2.36
N LYS A 36 -11.57 -2.76 1.06
CA LYS A 36 -12.91 -3.13 0.58
C LYS A 36 -13.17 -4.63 0.57
N GLU A 37 -12.14 -5.47 0.57
CA GLU A 37 -12.29 -6.93 0.54
C GLU A 37 -12.61 -7.52 1.92
N GLN A 38 -12.30 -6.77 2.98
CA GLN A 38 -12.69 -7.08 4.35
C GLN A 38 -13.63 -5.98 4.82
N ASP A 39 -14.94 -6.18 4.60
CA ASP A 39 -16.00 -5.27 5.07
C ASP A 39 -15.68 -4.85 6.54
N ASP A 40 -15.46 -3.54 6.73
CA ASP A 40 -15.14 -2.85 7.99
C ASP A 40 -13.70 -2.92 8.54
N ALA A 41 -12.71 -3.48 7.83
CA ALA A 41 -11.31 -3.46 8.28
C ALA A 41 -10.60 -2.13 7.91
N MET A 42 -10.87 -1.07 8.68
CA MET A 42 -10.11 0.19 8.60
C MET A 42 -8.77 0.05 9.32
N SER A 43 -7.68 0.53 8.72
CA SER A 43 -6.40 0.64 9.42
C SER A 43 -6.46 1.68 10.55
N GLU A 44 -5.50 1.64 11.47
CA GLU A 44 -5.13 2.79 12.29
C GLU A 44 -4.55 3.90 11.40
N TRP A 45 -4.55 5.13 11.92
CA TRP A 45 -3.86 6.26 11.29
C TRP A 45 -2.34 6.04 11.33
N SER A 46 -1.64 6.42 10.26
CA SER A 46 -0.19 6.46 10.26
C SER A 46 0.35 7.48 11.26
N GLU A 47 1.64 7.40 11.56
CA GLU A 47 2.37 8.52 12.16
C GLU A 47 2.33 9.76 11.24
N ASP A 48 2.58 10.93 11.84
CA ASP A 48 2.66 12.19 11.11
C ASP A 48 3.88 12.17 10.15
N PHE A 49 3.67 12.40 8.85
CA PHE A 49 4.77 12.65 7.91
C PHE A 49 4.82 14.13 7.52
N SER A 50 6.03 14.62 7.21
CA SER A 50 6.22 16.02 6.82
C SER A 50 5.84 16.27 5.36
N LEU A 51 5.18 17.39 5.11
CA LEU A 51 4.83 17.86 3.78
C LEU A 51 5.79 18.95 3.27
N ASP A 52 6.60 19.52 4.16
CA ASP A 52 7.41 20.72 3.89
C ASP A 52 8.75 20.41 3.21
N VAL A 53 9.19 19.15 3.22
CA VAL A 53 10.48 18.77 2.65
C VAL A 53 10.36 18.77 1.11
N ILE A 54 11.22 19.57 0.46
CA ILE A 54 11.36 19.62 -1.00
C ILE A 54 11.87 18.25 -1.45
N LYS A 55 11.03 17.46 -2.12
CA LYS A 55 11.27 16.03 -2.43
C LYS A 55 11.43 15.16 -1.17
N SER A 56 10.33 14.99 -0.43
CA SER A 56 10.27 13.96 0.59
C SER A 56 9.88 12.64 -0.07
N THR A 57 10.79 11.67 -0.06
CA THR A 57 10.42 10.26 -0.17
C THR A 57 10.39 9.71 1.25
N GLY A 58 9.24 9.20 1.67
CA GLY A 58 9.03 8.66 3.01
C GLY A 58 8.24 7.35 2.95
N MET A 59 8.16 6.68 4.09
CA MET A 59 7.32 5.51 4.24
C MET A 59 6.41 5.71 5.44
N ALA A 60 5.13 5.42 5.29
CA ALA A 60 4.15 5.40 6.37
C ALA A 60 3.71 3.97 6.63
N SER A 61 3.68 3.57 7.91
CA SER A 61 3.08 2.33 8.35
C SER A 61 1.68 2.61 8.91
N CYS A 62 0.70 1.84 8.44
CA CYS A 62 -0.67 1.84 8.93
C CYS A 62 -0.98 0.44 9.45
N LYS A 63 -1.14 0.30 10.76
CA LYS A 63 -1.49 -1.01 11.37
C LYS A 63 -2.94 -1.35 11.09
N ILE A 64 -3.25 -2.63 10.90
CA ILE A 64 -4.62 -3.13 10.76
C ILE A 64 -4.94 -4.12 11.88
N ALA A 65 -6.22 -4.27 12.21
CA ALA A 65 -6.68 -5.37 13.05
C ALA A 65 -6.29 -6.72 12.40
N ASN A 66 -5.68 -7.64 13.17
CA ASN A 66 -5.07 -8.93 12.71
C ASN A 66 -3.57 -8.89 12.35
N ASP A 67 -2.78 -8.05 13.04
CA ASP A 67 -1.30 -8.03 12.97
C ASP A 67 -0.71 -7.79 11.57
N ARG A 68 -1.48 -7.23 10.65
CA ARG A 68 -0.98 -6.76 9.35
C ARG A 68 -0.57 -5.31 9.43
N THR A 69 0.53 -4.97 8.77
CA THR A 69 0.97 -3.58 8.62
C THR A 69 0.98 -3.21 7.14
N TYR A 70 0.22 -2.19 6.78
CA TYR A 70 0.28 -1.61 5.45
C TYR A 70 1.41 -0.59 5.38
N MET A 71 2.35 -0.81 4.48
CA MET A 71 3.49 0.07 4.27
C MET A 71 3.29 0.87 2.99
N ILE A 72 3.21 2.19 3.10
CA ILE A 72 2.98 3.08 1.96
C ILE A 72 4.21 3.92 1.70
N CYS A 73 4.73 3.84 0.48
CA CYS A 73 5.68 4.79 -0.06
C CYS A 73 4.96 6.11 -0.36
N ILE A 74 5.55 7.20 0.11
CA ILE A 74 5.09 8.57 -0.08
C ILE A 74 6.16 9.29 -0.90
N ASP A 75 5.77 9.89 -2.02
CA ASP A 75 6.62 10.79 -2.77
C ASP A 75 5.93 12.16 -2.92
N ILE A 76 6.65 13.25 -2.63
CA ILE A 76 6.10 14.60 -2.62
C ILE A 76 6.89 15.50 -3.56
N VAL A 77 6.23 15.96 -4.63
CA VAL A 77 6.81 16.85 -5.63
C VAL A 77 6.04 18.18 -5.65
N THR A 78 6.75 19.31 -5.63
CA THR A 78 6.12 20.63 -5.81
C THR A 78 5.99 20.95 -7.29
N SER A 79 4.79 21.36 -7.71
CA SER A 79 4.52 21.78 -9.09
C SER A 79 5.34 23.02 -9.46
N SER A 80 5.76 23.10 -10.72
CA SER A 80 6.50 24.25 -11.26
C SER A 80 5.65 25.52 -11.41
N PHE A 81 4.32 25.41 -11.34
CA PHE A 81 3.38 26.51 -11.61
C PHE A 81 2.68 27.08 -10.35
N GLY A 82 3.11 26.71 -9.15
CA GLY A 82 2.55 27.26 -7.91
C GLY A 82 2.77 26.33 -6.74
N MET A 83 2.48 26.81 -5.52
CA MET A 83 2.67 26.15 -4.21
C MET A 83 1.95 24.79 -4.03
N THR A 84 1.39 24.21 -5.10
CA THR A 84 0.72 22.91 -5.11
C THR A 84 1.74 21.79 -4.98
N LYS A 85 1.53 20.90 -4.00
CA LYS A 85 2.29 19.67 -3.80
C LYS A 85 1.51 18.50 -4.38
N ILE A 86 2.16 17.73 -5.25
CA ILE A 86 1.66 16.45 -5.75
C ILE A 86 2.20 15.40 -4.79
N VAL A 87 1.29 14.65 -4.17
CA VAL A 87 1.64 13.54 -3.27
C VAL A 87 1.28 12.24 -3.97
N THR A 88 2.29 11.43 -4.25
CA THR A 88 2.13 10.09 -4.79
C THR A 88 2.19 9.09 -3.65
N LEU A 89 1.19 8.23 -3.57
CA LEU A 89 1.07 7.17 -2.58
C LEU A 89 1.07 5.83 -3.32
N ALA A 90 1.93 4.92 -2.89
CA ALA A 90 2.03 3.58 -3.46
C ALA A 90 2.28 2.53 -2.37
N PRO A 91 1.76 1.30 -2.49
CA PRO A 91 2.21 0.18 -1.70
C PRO A 91 3.73 0.03 -1.75
N ALA A 92 4.35 -0.21 -0.61
CA ALA A 92 5.78 -0.48 -0.53
C ALA A 92 6.16 -1.83 -1.17
N THR A 93 5.21 -2.77 -1.18
CA THR A 93 5.38 -4.07 -1.86
C THR A 93 4.19 -4.35 -2.77
N VAL A 94 4.46 -4.81 -3.98
CA VAL A 94 3.46 -5.17 -5.00
C VAL A 94 3.81 -6.50 -5.63
N VAL A 95 2.80 -7.24 -6.08
CA VAL A 95 2.97 -8.37 -7.00
C VAL A 95 2.71 -7.86 -8.42
N ILE A 96 3.62 -8.15 -9.34
CA ILE A 96 3.48 -7.83 -10.76
C ILE A 96 3.47 -9.14 -11.53
N ASN A 97 2.35 -9.46 -12.19
CA ASN A 97 2.30 -10.62 -13.07
C ASN A 97 2.81 -10.23 -14.47
N ARG A 98 4.09 -10.52 -14.74
CA ARG A 98 4.70 -10.33 -16.07
C ARG A 98 4.55 -11.56 -16.99
N SER A 99 3.76 -12.54 -16.58
CA SER A 99 3.50 -13.72 -17.40
C SER A 99 2.30 -13.47 -18.31
N THR A 100 2.19 -14.27 -19.37
CA THR A 100 1.05 -14.22 -20.30
C THR A 100 -0.16 -15.00 -19.79
N ILE A 101 -0.12 -15.52 -18.56
CA ILE A 101 -1.17 -16.35 -17.97
C ILE A 101 -1.56 -15.83 -16.59
N GLU A 102 -2.74 -16.20 -16.15
CA GLU A 102 -3.20 -15.88 -14.80
C GLU A 102 -2.40 -16.69 -13.77
N ILE A 103 -2.07 -16.03 -12.66
CA ILE A 103 -1.45 -16.64 -11.50
C ILE A 103 -2.32 -16.39 -10.28
N GLU A 104 -2.21 -17.26 -9.29
CA GLU A 104 -2.75 -17.03 -7.97
C GLU A 104 -1.60 -16.92 -6.98
N VAL A 105 -1.71 -15.95 -6.07
CA VAL A 105 -0.70 -15.68 -5.06
C VAL A 105 -1.29 -15.71 -3.66
N THR A 106 -0.53 -16.23 -2.70
CA THR A 106 -0.88 -16.17 -1.27
C THR A 106 0.38 -16.01 -0.42
N GLU A 107 0.22 -15.47 0.77
CA GLU A 107 1.28 -15.49 1.79
C GLU A 107 1.28 -16.87 2.46
N ALA A 108 2.44 -17.53 2.53
CA ALA A 108 2.59 -18.79 3.23
C ALA A 108 2.39 -18.53 4.73
N GLN A 109 1.30 -19.05 5.28
CA GLN A 109 1.03 -18.98 6.70
C GLN A 109 1.53 -20.27 7.34
N THR A 110 2.33 -20.15 8.41
CA THR A 110 2.84 -21.30 9.17
C THR A 110 1.75 -21.95 10.04
N GLU A 111 0.65 -21.23 10.34
CA GLU A 111 -0.28 -21.60 11.42
C GLU A 111 -1.79 -21.49 11.08
N ILE A 112 -2.17 -21.03 9.88
CA ILE A 112 -3.58 -20.79 9.52
C ILE A 112 -3.95 -21.59 8.26
N GLU A 113 -5.06 -22.34 8.32
CA GLU A 113 -5.55 -23.24 7.27
C GLU A 113 -6.28 -22.53 6.10
N GLU A 114 -6.59 -21.24 6.22
CA GLU A 114 -7.24 -20.46 5.17
C GLU A 114 -6.24 -19.73 4.27
N GLU A 115 -5.73 -20.45 3.25
CA GLU A 115 -5.00 -19.82 2.16
C GLU A 115 -5.94 -18.98 1.28
N GLN A 116 -5.98 -17.67 1.52
CA GLN A 116 -6.65 -16.72 0.62
C GLN A 116 -5.79 -16.48 -0.62
N TRP A 117 -5.96 -17.36 -1.61
CA TRP A 117 -5.38 -17.20 -2.94
C TRP A 117 -6.01 -15.99 -3.65
N ARG A 118 -5.16 -15.08 -4.12
CA ARG A 118 -5.55 -13.89 -4.88
C ARG A 118 -5.16 -14.05 -6.34
N LEU A 119 -6.13 -13.91 -7.24
CA LEU A 119 -5.90 -13.96 -8.68
C LEU A 119 -5.18 -12.69 -9.15
N VAL A 120 -4.16 -12.85 -9.97
CA VAL A 120 -3.43 -11.76 -10.63
C VAL A 120 -3.40 -12.05 -12.12
N LYS A 121 -4.08 -11.24 -12.94
CA LYS A 121 -4.14 -11.45 -14.40
C LYS A 121 -2.83 -11.02 -15.05
N PRO A 122 -2.57 -11.41 -16.31
CA PRO A 122 -1.43 -10.89 -17.06
C PRO A 122 -1.37 -9.36 -17.01
N GLU A 123 -0.18 -8.82 -16.75
CA GLU A 123 0.11 -7.39 -16.60
C GLU A 123 -0.54 -6.70 -15.38
N ASP A 124 -1.34 -7.40 -14.57
CA ASP A 124 -1.90 -6.83 -13.36
C ASP A 124 -0.80 -6.58 -12.30
N ILE A 125 -1.03 -5.51 -11.54
CA ILE A 125 -0.25 -5.15 -10.36
C ILE A 125 -1.21 -5.10 -9.19
N ILE A 126 -0.94 -5.89 -8.17
CA ILE A 126 -1.74 -5.89 -6.93
C ILE A 126 -0.86 -5.57 -5.72
N PRO A 127 -1.39 -4.89 -4.69
CA PRO A 127 -0.63 -4.68 -3.47
C PRO A 127 -0.34 -5.99 -2.73
N PHE A 128 0.84 -6.09 -2.13
CA PHE A 128 1.23 -7.19 -1.24
C PHE A 128 1.53 -6.64 0.16
N TRP A 129 0.80 -7.13 1.16
CA TRP A 129 0.88 -6.67 2.53
C TRP A 129 1.31 -7.82 3.44
N PRO A 130 2.63 -8.08 3.57
CA PRO A 130 3.10 -9.17 4.42
C PRO A 130 2.76 -8.90 5.88
N ARG A 131 2.44 -9.94 6.64
CA ARG A 131 2.28 -9.85 8.11
C ARG A 131 3.63 -9.59 8.77
N ASN A 132 4.66 -10.30 8.32
CA ASN A 132 6.04 -10.10 8.75
C ASN A 132 6.89 -9.73 7.53
N VAL A 133 7.33 -8.47 7.45
CA VAL A 133 8.15 -7.97 6.32
C VAL A 133 9.48 -8.72 6.20
N GLU A 134 10.06 -9.19 7.30
CA GLU A 134 11.37 -9.85 7.33
C GLU A 134 11.30 -11.34 6.96
N GLU A 135 10.15 -11.98 7.17
CA GLU A 135 9.98 -13.44 7.02
C GLU A 135 8.87 -13.82 6.02
N ALA A 136 8.37 -12.86 5.22
CA ALA A 136 7.29 -13.09 4.29
C ALA A 136 7.69 -14.07 3.18
N ILE A 137 6.97 -15.19 3.11
CA ILE A 137 7.11 -16.14 2.00
C ILE A 137 5.85 -16.04 1.13
N MET A 138 6.01 -15.74 -0.16
CA MET A 138 4.91 -15.75 -1.11
C MET A 138 4.85 -17.08 -1.87
N ARG A 139 3.69 -17.72 -1.90
CA ARG A 139 3.40 -18.87 -2.76
C ARG A 139 2.71 -18.39 -4.03
N VAL A 140 3.11 -18.97 -5.16
CA VAL A 140 2.52 -18.69 -6.47
C VAL A 140 2.12 -20.00 -7.12
N ARG A 141 0.96 -20.03 -7.77
CA ARG A 141 0.57 -21.14 -8.63
C ARG A 141 -0.08 -20.62 -9.91
N TYR A 142 0.05 -21.36 -10.98
CA TYR A 142 -0.75 -21.11 -12.17
C TYR A 142 -2.18 -21.56 -11.90
N THR A 143 -3.17 -20.76 -12.31
CA THR A 143 -4.60 -21.11 -12.24
C THR A 143 -4.91 -22.39 -13.02
N HIS A 144 -4.01 -22.74 -13.97
CA HIS A 144 -4.11 -23.88 -14.87
C HIS A 144 -2.90 -24.83 -14.69
N ASN A 145 -2.83 -25.52 -13.55
CA ASN A 145 -1.92 -26.63 -13.21
C ASN A 145 -0.46 -26.35 -12.80
N ARG A 146 -0.07 -27.06 -11.73
CA ARG A 146 1.23 -27.30 -11.08
C ARG A 146 1.83 -26.12 -10.29
N ILE A 147 1.75 -26.29 -8.96
CA ILE A 147 2.34 -25.50 -7.88
C ILE A 147 3.85 -25.34 -8.10
N SER A 148 4.35 -24.11 -8.06
CA SER A 148 5.78 -23.80 -8.01
C SER A 148 6.03 -22.80 -6.87
N SER A 149 6.64 -23.25 -5.77
CA SER A 149 7.03 -22.38 -4.65
C SER A 149 8.41 -21.76 -4.91
N THR A 150 8.53 -20.44 -4.76
CA THR A 150 9.82 -19.72 -4.77
C THR A 150 9.91 -18.86 -3.51
N THR A 151 11.02 -18.96 -2.79
CA THR A 151 11.37 -18.11 -1.63
C THR A 151 12.12 -16.87 -2.14
N PHE A 152 11.80 -15.69 -1.61
CA PHE A 152 12.51 -14.45 -1.88
C PHE A 152 13.57 -14.19 -0.80
#